data_AF-A0A4R1AYQ8-F1
#
_entry.id   AF-A0A4R1AYQ8-F1
#
_cell.length_a   1.000
_cell.length_b   1.000
_cell.length_c   1.000
_cell.angle_alpha   90.00
_cell.angle_beta   90.00
_cell.angle_gamma   90.00
#
_symmetry.space_group_name_H-M   'P 1'
#
loop_
_entity.id
_entity.type
_entity.pdbx_description
1 polymer ?
#
loop_
_entity_poly.entity_id
_entity_poly.type
_entity_poly.pdbx_seq_one_letter_code
_entity_poly.pdbx_strand_id
1 'polypeptide(L)'
;MKKLKNHVEELFKDIPESEQKNAIKQEVLENLEEKVWDLKANGKEEEDAINKAIVEFGDIEDLKKELGVKQPIKKNMTKLNLGYSIWGSALIIALFLFINLYYSPDVIWFVYPTFAVLWWPLTMYFKWQRSK
;
A
#
# COMPACT_ATOMS: atom_id res chain seq x y z
N MET A 1 25.20 10.66 -15.29
CA MET A 1 25.19 9.87 -14.01
C MET A 1 24.05 10.17 -13.01
N LYS A 2 23.69 11.43 -12.69
CA LYS A 2 22.68 11.73 -11.62
C LYS A 2 21.28 11.17 -11.89
N LYS A 3 20.80 11.20 -13.14
CA LYS A 3 19.50 10.63 -13.54
C LYS A 3 19.39 9.14 -13.21
N LEU A 4 20.47 8.38 -13.45
CA LEU A 4 20.52 6.94 -13.19
C LEU A 4 20.37 6.64 -11.69
N LYS A 5 21.13 7.34 -10.84
CA LYS A 5 21.05 7.19 -9.38
C LYS A 5 19.67 7.55 -8.84
N ASN A 6 19.08 8.65 -9.33
CA ASN A 6 17.74 9.06 -8.93
C ASN A 6 16.69 8.02 -9.34
N HIS A 7 16.81 7.45 -10.54
CA HIS A 7 15.92 6.39 -11.00
C HIS A 7 16.04 5.18 -10.08
N VAL A 8 17.26 4.70 -9.81
CA VAL A 8 17.49 3.59 -8.88
C VAL A 8 16.98 3.90 -7.46
N GLU A 9 17.04 5.13 -7.00
CA GLU A 9 16.42 5.51 -5.72
C GLU A 9 14.90 5.44 -5.73
N GLU A 10 14.28 5.88 -6.82
CA GLU A 10 12.85 5.80 -7.02
C GLU A 10 12.38 4.32 -7.07
N LEU A 11 13.14 3.45 -7.76
CA LEU A 11 12.87 2.02 -7.87
C LEU A 11 12.77 1.32 -6.49
N PHE A 12 13.58 1.75 -5.52
CA PHE A 12 13.68 1.15 -4.18
C PHE A 12 12.95 1.96 -3.09
N LYS A 13 12.18 2.99 -3.43
CA LYS A 13 11.52 3.88 -2.46
C LYS A 13 10.54 3.16 -1.53
N ASP A 14 9.79 2.19 -2.04
CA ASP A 14 8.76 1.47 -1.28
C ASP A 14 9.30 0.28 -0.46
N ILE A 15 10.59 -0.05 -0.62
CA ILE A 15 11.23 -1.12 0.14
C ILE A 15 11.73 -0.52 1.47
N PRO A 16 11.40 -1.14 2.62
CA PRO A 16 11.91 -0.71 3.92
C PRO A 16 13.43 -0.74 3.94
N GLU A 17 14.02 0.21 4.64
CA GLU A 17 15.48 0.35 4.71
C GLU A 17 16.09 -0.86 5.41
N SER A 18 17.00 -1.55 4.70
CA SER A 18 17.66 -2.76 5.18
C SER A 18 19.04 -2.88 4.52
N GLU A 19 19.95 -3.65 5.12
CA GLU A 19 21.24 -3.96 4.49
C GLU A 19 21.06 -4.62 3.11
N GLN A 20 20.06 -5.50 2.98
CA GLN A 20 19.72 -6.14 1.71
C GLN A 20 19.27 -5.14 0.65
N LYS A 21 18.45 -4.14 1.02
CA LYS A 21 18.03 -3.06 0.11
C LYS A 21 19.26 -2.33 -0.45
N ASN A 22 20.21 -1.98 0.41
CA ASN A 22 21.39 -1.23 0.00
C ASN A 22 22.32 -2.08 -0.87
N ALA A 23 22.54 -3.35 -0.53
CA ALA A 23 23.34 -4.27 -1.33
C ALA A 23 22.77 -4.44 -2.74
N ILE A 24 21.47 -4.72 -2.85
CA ILE A 24 20.79 -4.89 -4.13
C ILE A 24 20.76 -3.58 -4.93
N LYS A 25 20.54 -2.44 -4.26
CA LYS A 25 20.56 -1.12 -4.91
C LYS A 25 21.92 -0.84 -5.56
N GLN A 26 23.02 -1.22 -4.90
CA GLN A 26 24.38 -1.08 -5.45
C GLN A 26 24.58 -2.00 -6.65
N GLU A 27 24.21 -3.28 -6.54
CA GLU A 27 24.36 -4.26 -7.62
C GLU A 27 23.58 -3.86 -8.89
N VAL A 28 22.34 -3.40 -8.72
CA VAL A 28 21.52 -2.89 -9.82
C VAL A 28 22.12 -1.63 -10.45
N LEU A 29 22.64 -0.72 -9.61
CA LEU A 29 23.27 0.49 -10.10
C LEU A 29 24.54 0.18 -10.90
N GLU A 30 25.37 -0.75 -10.42
CA GLU A 30 26.61 -1.17 -11.07
C GLU A 30 26.33 -1.81 -12.44
N ASN A 31 25.38 -2.76 -12.49
CA ASN A 31 24.95 -3.39 -13.76
C ASN A 31 24.42 -2.36 -14.78
N LEU A 32 23.63 -1.38 -14.31
CA LEU A 32 23.14 -0.30 -15.16
C LEU A 32 24.26 0.63 -15.62
N GLU A 33 25.22 0.95 -14.77
CA GLU A 33 26.38 1.77 -15.12
C GLU A 33 27.27 1.07 -16.15
N GLU A 34 27.51 -0.24 -16.01
CA GLU A 34 28.23 -1.07 -16.98
C GLU A 34 27.53 -1.02 -18.35
N LYS A 35 26.21 -1.23 -18.38
CA LYS A 35 25.42 -1.14 -19.61
C LYS A 35 25.50 0.24 -20.27
N VAL A 36 25.46 1.30 -19.47
CA VAL A 36 25.61 2.67 -19.97
C VAL A 36 27.01 2.89 -20.55
N TRP A 37 28.05 2.30 -19.95
CA TRP A 37 29.42 2.38 -20.46
C TRP A 37 29.56 1.65 -21.79
N ASP A 38 28.96 0.47 -21.94
CA ASP A 38 28.93 -0.26 -23.21
C ASP A 38 28.24 0.55 -24.31
N LEU A 39 27.12 1.19 -23.98
CA LEU A 39 26.38 2.02 -24.94
C LEU A 39 27.17 3.27 -25.35
N LYS A 40 27.92 3.89 -24.42
CA LYS A 40 28.84 5.00 -24.73
C LYS A 40 30.03 4.54 -25.58
N ALA A 41 30.60 3.37 -25.31
CA ALA A 41 31.68 2.79 -26.11
C ALA A 41 31.24 2.53 -27.56
N ASN A 42 29.96 2.21 -27.76
CA ASN A 42 29.33 2.09 -29.08
C ASN A 42 29.03 3.45 -29.76
N GLY A 43 29.57 4.55 -29.24
CA GLY A 43 29.46 5.89 -29.84
C GLY A 43 28.14 6.61 -29.54
N LYS A 44 27.34 6.15 -28.57
CA LYS A 44 26.14 6.89 -28.13
C LYS A 44 26.48 7.97 -27.12
N GLU A 45 25.68 9.04 -27.13
CA GLU A 45 25.77 10.06 -26.09
C GLU A 45 25.37 9.51 -24.72
N GLU A 46 25.96 10.08 -23.66
CA GLU A 46 25.71 9.63 -22.28
C GLU A 46 24.23 9.68 -21.92
N GLU A 47 23.50 10.72 -22.33
CA GLU A 47 22.07 10.85 -22.00
C GLU A 47 21.22 9.78 -22.69
N ASP A 48 21.49 9.50 -23.96
CA ASP A 48 20.78 8.47 -24.73
C ASP A 48 21.11 7.06 -24.24
N ALA A 49 22.37 6.83 -23.85
CA ALA A 49 22.80 5.59 -23.22
C ALA A 49 22.05 5.35 -21.90
N ILE A 50 21.91 6.37 -21.06
CA ILE A 50 21.15 6.31 -19.80
C ILE A 50 19.67 6.01 -20.07
N ASN A 51 19.03 6.76 -20.98
CA ASN A 51 17.61 6.55 -21.28
C ASN A 51 17.37 5.15 -21.84
N LYS A 52 18.25 4.66 -22.72
CA LYS A 52 18.14 3.32 -23.28
C LYS A 52 18.34 2.23 -22.22
N ALA A 53 19.31 2.38 -21.32
CA ALA A 53 19.54 1.42 -20.23
C ALA A 53 18.32 1.35 -19.30
N ILE A 54 17.71 2.49 -18.96
CA ILE A 54 16.49 2.55 -18.14
C ILE A 54 15.33 1.80 -18.81
N VAL A 55 15.13 2.01 -20.12
CA VAL A 55 14.05 1.34 -20.86
C VAL A 55 14.29 -0.17 -21.00
N GLU A 56 15.53 -0.60 -21.26
CA GLU A 56 15.88 -2.02 -21.35
C GLU A 56 15.78 -2.76 -20.01
N PHE A 57 15.99 -2.05 -18.89
CA PHE A 57 15.91 -2.65 -17.55
C PHE A 57 14.47 -3.03 -17.15
N GLY A 58 13.46 -2.42 -17.78
CA GLY A 58 12.06 -2.86 -17.68
C GLY A 58 11.37 -2.51 -16.35
N ASP A 59 10.40 -3.33 -15.96
CA ASP A 59 9.56 -3.11 -14.78
C ASP A 59 10.22 -3.65 -13.50
N ILE A 60 10.23 -2.82 -12.47
CA ILE A 60 10.84 -3.08 -11.17
C ILE A 60 10.10 -4.17 -10.37
N GLU A 61 8.82 -4.39 -10.68
CA GLU A 61 8.04 -5.44 -10.02
C GLU A 61 8.59 -6.83 -10.32
N ASP A 62 9.04 -7.06 -11.55
CA ASP A 62 9.66 -8.31 -11.97
C ASP A 62 11.05 -8.47 -11.33
N LEU A 63 11.85 -7.40 -11.32
CA LEU A 63 13.17 -7.39 -10.68
C LEU A 63 13.09 -7.68 -9.17
N LYS A 64 12.16 -7.04 -8.45
CA LYS A 64 11.96 -7.30 -7.01
C LYS A 64 11.61 -8.78 -6.75
N LYS A 65 10.90 -9.40 -7.68
CA LYS A 65 10.48 -10.80 -7.60
C LYS A 65 11.65 -11.76 -7.89
N GLU A 66 12.50 -11.43 -8.86
CA GLU A 66 13.74 -12.19 -9.16
C GLU A 66 14.78 -12.08 -8.06
N LEU A 67 14.97 -10.88 -7.50
CA LEU A 67 15.91 -10.61 -6.39
C LEU A 67 15.44 -11.18 -5.05
N GLY A 68 14.29 -11.86 -5.00
CA GLY A 68 13.77 -12.51 -3.80
C GLY A 68 13.37 -11.53 -2.68
N VAL A 69 13.20 -10.24 -3.01
CA VAL A 69 12.76 -9.23 -2.04
C VAL A 69 11.31 -9.56 -1.68
N LYS A 70 11.12 -10.17 -0.50
CA LYS A 70 9.80 -10.38 0.08
C LYS A 70 9.15 -9.01 0.25
N GLN A 71 8.30 -8.62 -0.70
CA GLN A 71 7.49 -7.43 -0.57
C GLN A 71 6.75 -7.52 0.79
N PRO A 72 6.66 -6.42 1.54
CA PRO A 72 5.93 -6.43 2.79
C PRO A 72 4.51 -6.89 2.46
N ILE A 73 4.13 -8.06 2.97
CA ILE A 73 2.78 -8.60 2.80
C ILE A 73 1.86 -7.51 3.35
N LYS A 74 1.20 -6.75 2.45
CA LYS A 74 0.16 -5.80 2.84
C LYS A 74 -0.94 -6.62 3.50
N LYS A 75 -0.83 -6.79 4.81
CA LYS A 75 -1.83 -7.48 5.61
C LYS A 75 -3.11 -6.71 5.37
N ASN A 76 -4.09 -7.33 4.71
CA ASN A 76 -5.40 -6.75 4.47
C ASN A 76 -6.14 -6.61 5.81
N MET A 77 -5.79 -5.56 6.57
CA MET A 77 -6.40 -5.18 7.85
C MET A 77 -7.90 -4.84 7.67
N THR A 78 -8.37 -4.72 6.42
CA THR A 78 -9.78 -4.49 6.08
C THR A 78 -10.72 -5.53 6.68
N LYS A 79 -10.29 -6.81 6.77
CA LYS A 79 -11.12 -7.87 7.37
C LYS A 79 -11.22 -7.79 8.90
N LEU A 80 -10.14 -7.39 9.57
CA LEU A 80 -10.13 -7.25 11.04
C LEU A 80 -11.03 -6.09 11.47
N ASN A 81 -10.97 -4.97 10.76
CA ASN A 81 -11.78 -3.78 11.06
C ASN A 81 -13.29 -4.00 10.93
N LEU A 82 -13.75 -4.88 10.02
CA LEU A 82 -15.18 -5.19 9.86
C LEU A 82 -15.78 -5.84 11.12
N GLY A 83 -15.08 -6.82 11.70
CA GLY A 83 -15.56 -7.53 12.89
C GLY A 83 -15.69 -6.60 14.10
N TYR A 84 -14.71 -5.70 14.29
CA TYR A 84 -14.75 -4.70 15.36
C TYR A 84 -15.89 -3.69 15.17
N SER A 85 -16.15 -3.22 13.95
CA SER A 85 -17.26 -2.30 13.68
C SER A 85 -18.63 -2.94 13.93
N ILE A 86 -18.81 -4.23 13.62
CA ILE A 86 -20.08 -4.94 13.86
C ILE A 86 -20.32 -5.14 15.36
N TRP A 87 -19.31 -5.59 16.10
CA TRP A 87 -19.44 -5.76 17.56
C TRP A 87 -19.61 -4.44 18.30
N GLY A 88 -18.89 -3.38 17.88
CA GLY A 88 -19.03 -2.05 18.46
C GLY A 88 -20.41 -1.44 18.21
N SER A 89 -20.92 -1.53 16.98
CA SER A 89 -22.27 -1.04 16.67
C SER A 89 -23.35 -1.83 17.40
N ALA A 90 -23.24 -3.16 17.49
CA ALA A 90 -24.18 -4.00 18.24
C ALA A 90 -24.22 -3.63 19.74
N LEU A 91 -23.06 -3.41 20.36
CA LEU A 91 -22.96 -3.01 21.77
C LEU A 91 -23.59 -1.63 22.02
N ILE A 92 -23.37 -0.67 21.11
CA ILE A 92 -23.95 0.67 21.20
C ILE A 92 -25.48 0.62 21.03
N ILE A 93 -25.97 -0.14 20.04
CA ILE A 93 -27.41 -0.34 19.83
C ILE A 93 -28.06 -0.96 21.08
N ALA A 94 -27.42 -1.98 21.67
CA ALA A 94 -27.90 -2.62 22.90
C ALA A 94 -27.96 -1.64 24.09
N LEU A 95 -26.95 -0.77 24.24
CA LEU A 95 -26.94 0.26 25.27
C LEU A 95 -28.09 1.26 25.10
N PHE A 96 -28.32 1.76 23.88
CA PHE A 96 -29.41 2.70 23.61
C PHE A 96 -30.79 2.06 23.80
N LEU A 97 -30.96 0.78 23.42
CA LEU A 97 -32.17 0.02 23.72
C LEU A 97 -32.42 -0.08 25.23
N PHE A 98 -31.38 -0.39 26.00
CA PHE A 98 -31.48 -0.47 27.46
C PHE A 98 -31.88 0.88 28.08
N ILE A 99 -31.28 1.98 27.62
CA ILE A 99 -31.62 3.34 28.06
C ILE A 99 -33.08 3.68 27.73
N ASN A 100 -33.55 3.33 26.52
CA ASN A 100 -34.92 3.62 26.09
C ASN A 100 -35.96 2.89 26.97
N LEU A 101 -35.71 1.60 27.27
CA LEU A 101 -36.60 0.82 28.14
C LEU A 101 -36.61 1.32 29.59
N TYR A 102 -35.47 1.81 30.10
CA TYR A 102 -35.35 2.23 31.50
C TYR A 102 -35.90 3.64 31.75
N TYR A 103 -35.59 4.60 30.86
CA TYR A 103 -35.92 6.01 31.11
C TYR A 103 -37.23 6.46 30.46
N SER A 104 -37.56 5.97 29.26
CA SER A 104 -38.70 6.48 28.48
C SER A 104 -39.34 5.38 27.62
N PRO A 105 -40.11 4.45 28.23
CA PRO A 105 -40.73 3.34 27.49
C PRO A 105 -41.82 3.79 26.50
N ASP A 106 -42.36 5.00 26.66
CA ASP A 106 -43.46 5.54 25.86
C ASP A 106 -43.00 6.12 24.50
N VAL A 107 -41.72 6.44 24.34
CA VAL A 107 -41.18 7.11 23.13
C VAL A 107 -40.03 6.29 22.52
N ILE A 108 -40.11 6.04 21.20
CA ILE A 108 -39.13 5.23 20.46
C ILE A 108 -37.96 6.10 19.98
N TRP A 109 -37.27 6.78 20.92
CA TRP A 109 -36.19 7.71 20.57
C TRP A 109 -34.88 7.01 20.16
N PHE A 110 -34.68 5.75 20.56
CA PHE A 110 -33.48 4.98 20.23
C PHE A 110 -33.24 4.81 18.71
N VAL A 111 -34.26 5.05 17.88
CA VAL A 111 -34.16 4.98 16.41
C VAL A 111 -33.20 6.02 15.85
N TYR A 112 -33.11 7.23 16.42
CA TYR A 112 -32.25 8.28 15.87
C TYR A 112 -30.75 7.97 16.02
N PRO A 113 -30.25 7.56 17.21
CA PRO A 113 -28.85 7.17 17.37
C PRO A 113 -28.47 5.90 16.58
N THR A 114 -29.39 4.95 16.43
CA THR A 114 -29.09 3.67 15.76
C THR A 114 -28.84 3.84 14.27
N PHE A 115 -29.56 4.74 13.59
CA PHE A 115 -29.27 5.07 12.19
C PHE A 115 -27.88 5.69 12.00
N ALA A 116 -27.43 6.54 12.93
CA ALA A 116 -26.08 7.12 12.89
C ALA A 116 -25.00 6.04 13.09
N VAL A 117 -25.23 5.11 14.02
CA VAL A 117 -24.31 4.01 14.32
C VAL A 117 -24.23 3.00 13.17
N LEU A 118 -25.34 2.75 12.48
CA LEU A 118 -25.40 1.85 11.32
C LEU A 118 -24.66 2.38 10.08
N TRP A 119 -24.38 3.69 10.02
CA TRP A 119 -23.57 4.26 8.94
C TRP A 119 -22.13 3.71 8.95
N TRP A 120 -21.60 3.40 10.13
CA TRP A 120 -20.23 2.92 10.30
C TRP A 120 -19.98 1.52 9.70
N PRO A 121 -20.78 0.47 10.00
CA PRO A 121 -20.63 -0.83 9.33
C PRO A 121 -20.90 -0.75 7.82
N LEU A 122 -21.78 0.15 7.37
CA LEU A 122 -22.08 0.33 5.94
C LEU A 122 -20.88 0.88 5.16
N THR A 123 -20.21 1.92 5.68
CA THR A 123 -18.99 2.46 5.04
C THR A 123 -17.86 1.42 4.98
N MET A 124 -17.73 0.62 6.03
CA MET A 124 -16.75 -0.45 6.10
C MET A 124 -17.08 -1.59 5.11
N TYR A 125 -18.36 -1.93 4.96
CA TYR A 125 -18.85 -2.89 3.96
C TYR A 125 -18.52 -2.43 2.53
N PHE A 126 -18.73 -1.15 2.21
CA PHE A 126 -18.36 -0.61 0.89
C PHE A 126 -16.85 -0.64 0.64
N LYS A 127 -16.03 -0.32 1.66
CA LYS A 127 -14.57 -0.44 1.58
C LYS A 127 -14.11 -1.89 1.32
N TRP A 128 -14.82 -2.87 1.88
CA TRP A 128 -14.55 -4.29 1.63
C TRP A 128 -14.93 -4.70 0.21
N GLN A 129 -16.07 -4.25 -0.31
CA GLN A 129 -16.52 -4.57 -1.66
C GLN A 129 -15.59 -4.00 -2.73
N ARG A 130 -14.99 -2.82 -2.49
CA ARG A 130 -14.03 -2.18 -3.42
C ARG A 130 -12.62 -2.81 -3.36
N SER A 131 -12.34 -3.64 -2.37
CA SER A 131 -11.04 -4.32 -2.20
C SER A 131 -11.04 -5.75 -2.77
N LYS A 132 -12.17 -6.22 -3.29
CA LYS A 132 -12.33 -7.52 -3.96
C LYS A 132 -12.38 -7.31 -5.47
#